data_AF-A0A0F8Z019-F1
#
_entry.id   AF-A0A0F8Z019-F1
#
_cell.length_a   1.000
_cell.length_b   1.000
_cell.length_c   1.000
_cell.angle_alpha   90.00
_cell.angle_beta   90.00
_cell.angle_gamma   90.00
#
_symmetry.space_group_name_H-M   'P 1'
#
loop_
_entity.id
_entity.type
_entity.pdbx_description
1 polymer ?
#
loop_
_entity_poly.entity_id
_entity_poly.type
_entity_poly.pdbx_seq_one_letter_code
_entity_poly.pdbx_strand_id
1 'polypeptide(L)'
;SNFLEKFIELFVEEKINSHITKNQFKIKFSEWCKENKHRELSDTSLGLEMRKLGYEGSIKNFDWMNDGKGGTGRIWLDIKWKE
;
A
#
# COMPACT_ATOMS: atom_id res chain seq x y z
N SER A 1 17.92 -2.98 -6.01
CA SER A 1 17.46 -2.53 -4.69
C SER A 1 17.15 -1.05 -4.77
N ASN A 2 15.98 -0.58 -4.36
CA ASN A 2 14.73 -1.29 -4.15
C ASN A 2 13.68 -0.36 -4.78
N PHE A 3 13.22 -0.65 -5.99
CA PHE A 3 12.29 0.26 -6.70
C PHE A 3 11.01 0.50 -5.87
N LEU A 4 10.70 -0.41 -4.94
CA LEU A 4 9.74 -0.18 -3.88
C LEU A 4 10.11 0.97 -2.92
N GLU A 5 11.33 1.01 -2.38
CA GLU A 5 11.81 2.13 -1.56
C GLU A 5 11.73 3.45 -2.34
N LYS A 6 12.19 3.46 -3.59
CA LYS A 6 12.08 4.66 -4.44
C LYS A 6 10.63 5.09 -4.66
N PHE A 7 9.72 4.14 -4.90
CA PHE A 7 8.30 4.43 -5.01
C PHE A 7 7.73 5.02 -3.71
N ILE A 8 8.09 4.44 -2.57
CA ILE A 8 7.67 4.93 -1.25
C ILE A 8 8.19 6.35 -1.03
N GLU A 9 9.47 6.61 -1.26
CA GLU A 9 10.07 7.94 -1.14
C GLU A 9 9.38 8.98 -2.04
N LEU A 10 8.94 8.59 -3.23
CA LEU A 10 8.29 9.50 -4.18
C LEU A 10 6.82 9.77 -3.85
N PHE A 11 6.08 8.76 -3.37
CA PHE A 11 4.63 8.83 -3.33
C PHE A 11 4.02 8.69 -1.93
N VAL A 12 4.78 8.20 -0.95
CA VAL A 12 4.26 7.85 0.37
C VAL A 12 4.92 8.70 1.45
N GLU A 13 4.11 9.23 2.34
CA GLU A 13 4.59 9.89 3.57
C GLU A 13 3.95 9.27 4.80
N GLU A 14 4.70 9.30 5.90
CA GLU A 14 4.22 8.85 7.19
C GLU A 14 3.23 9.87 7.76
N LYS A 15 2.06 9.38 8.18
CA LYS A 15 1.06 10.17 8.89
C LYS A 15 0.28 9.27 9.83
N ILE A 16 0.41 9.55 11.12
CA ILE A 16 -0.30 8.83 12.19
C ILE A 16 -1.81 8.85 11.93
N ASN A 17 -2.47 7.73 12.22
CA ASN A 17 -3.91 7.50 12.02
C ASN A 17 -4.36 7.57 10.54
N SER A 18 -3.42 7.64 9.60
CA SER A 18 -3.71 7.51 8.18
C SER A 18 -3.50 6.07 7.72
N HIS A 19 -4.03 5.75 6.54
CA HIS A 19 -3.88 4.42 5.98
C HIS A 19 -4.02 4.47 4.47
N ILE A 20 -3.35 3.54 3.81
CA ILE A 20 -3.57 3.20 2.41
C ILE A 20 -4.04 1.75 2.36
N THR A 21 -5.11 1.46 1.62
CA THR A 21 -5.49 0.05 1.42
C THR A 21 -4.41 -0.68 0.63
N LYS A 22 -4.13 -1.94 0.97
CA LYS A 22 -3.13 -2.73 0.23
C LYS A 22 -3.45 -2.84 -1.26
N ASN A 23 -4.73 -2.82 -1.61
CA ASN A 23 -5.19 -2.79 -3.00
C ASN A 23 -4.82 -1.48 -3.71
N GLN A 24 -5.14 -0.32 -3.12
CA GLN A 24 -4.74 0.99 -3.68
C GLN A 24 -3.23 1.09 -3.83
N PHE A 25 -2.49 0.62 -2.83
CA PHE A 25 -1.03 0.61 -2.88
C PHE A 25 -0.52 -0.21 -4.06
N LYS A 26 -1.04 -1.45 -4.21
CA LYS A 26 -0.65 -2.35 -5.29
C LYS A 26 -0.92 -1.74 -6.66
N ILE A 27 -2.12 -1.20 -6.89
CA ILE A 27 -2.50 -0.62 -8.18
C ILE A 27 -1.51 0.48 -8.58
N LYS A 28 -1.32 1.47 -7.71
CA LYS A 28 -0.41 2.59 -7.98
C LYS A 28 1.04 2.15 -8.16
N PHE A 29 1.49 1.18 -7.36
CA PHE A 29 2.83 0.61 -7.48
C PHE A 29 3.03 -0.15 -8.80
N SER A 30 2.06 -0.96 -9.22
CA SER A 30 2.09 -1.69 -10.49
C SER A 30 2.10 -0.75 -11.69
N GLU A 31 1.29 0.32 -11.66
CA GLU A 31 1.30 1.36 -12.69
C GLU A 31 2.68 2.03 -12.80
N TRP A 32 3.22 2.47 -11.67
CA TRP A 32 4.55 3.06 -11.64
C TRP A 32 5.64 2.09 -12.11
N CYS A 33 5.54 0.79 -11.76
CA CYS A 33 6.47 -0.22 -12.25
C CYS A 33 6.42 -0.33 -13.78
N LYS A 34 5.23 -0.32 -14.39
CA LYS A 34 5.07 -0.39 -15.85
C LYS A 34 5.69 0.82 -16.54
N GLU A 35 5.39 2.02 -16.04
CA GLU A 35 5.92 3.29 -16.58
C GLU A 35 7.45 3.35 -16.52
N ASN A 36 8.04 2.82 -15.45
CA ASN A 36 9.47 2.85 -15.20
C ASN A 36 10.20 1.57 -15.66
N LYS A 37 9.49 0.67 -16.36
CA LYS A 37 10.02 -0.61 -16.87
C LYS A 37 10.65 -1.49 -15.77
N HIS A 38 10.07 -1.45 -14.56
CA HIS A 38 10.43 -2.31 -13.45
C HIS A 38 9.57 -3.58 -13.43
N ARG A 39 10.12 -4.66 -12.86
CA ARG A 39 9.39 -5.91 -12.67
C ARG A 39 8.38 -5.75 -11.55
N GLU A 40 7.12 -6.04 -11.81
CA GLU A 40 6.07 -6.07 -10.80
C GLU A 40 6.35 -7.15 -9.73
N LEU A 41 6.05 -6.81 -8.48
CA LEU A 41 6.11 -7.75 -7.36
C LEU A 41 4.75 -8.42 -7.18
N SER A 42 4.76 -9.70 -6.81
CA SER A 42 3.53 -10.38 -6.35
C SER A 42 3.06 -9.77 -5.03
N ASP A 43 1.79 -9.99 -4.65
CA ASP A 43 1.25 -9.49 -3.38
C ASP A 43 2.02 -10.00 -2.17
N THR A 44 2.43 -11.26 -2.22
CA THR A 44 3.24 -11.88 -1.17
C THR A 44 4.59 -11.21 -1.06
N SER A 45 5.30 -11.05 -2.19
CA SER A 45 6.62 -10.41 -2.20
C SER A 45 6.53 -8.94 -1.77
N LEU A 46 5.57 -8.19 -2.31
CA LEU A 46 5.33 -6.79 -1.95
C LEU A 46 5.06 -6.65 -0.44
N GLY A 47 4.22 -7.54 0.11
CA GLY A 47 3.90 -7.56 1.52
C GLY A 47 5.11 -7.89 2.41
N LEU A 48 5.99 -8.79 1.99
CA LEU A 48 7.22 -9.12 2.69
C LEU A 48 8.21 -7.97 2.66
N GLU A 49 8.41 -7.35 1.49
CA GLU A 49 9.33 -6.23 1.34
C GLU A 49 8.86 -5.00 2.13
N MET A 50 7.58 -4.64 2.07
CA MET A 50 7.00 -3.56 2.91
C MET A 50 7.28 -3.78 4.40
N ARG A 51 7.12 -5.01 4.90
CA ARG A 51 7.39 -5.33 6.31
C ARG A 51 8.88 -5.24 6.65
N LYS A 52 9.77 -5.65 5.74
CA LYS A 52 11.22 -5.47 5.92
C LYS A 52 11.61 -4.00 6.01
N LEU A 53 10.87 -3.13 5.32
CA LEU A 53 11.03 -1.68 5.36
C LEU A 53 10.38 -1.01 6.58
N GLY A 54 9.79 -1.79 7.49
CA GLY A 54 9.19 -1.28 8.73
C GLY A 54 7.71 -0.90 8.63
N TYR A 55 7.07 -1.11 7.48
CA TYR A 55 5.64 -0.79 7.33
C TYR A 55 4.74 -1.87 7.93
N GLU A 56 3.86 -1.43 8.84
CA GLU A 56 2.88 -2.30 9.47
C GLU A 56 1.59 -2.40 8.66
N GLY A 57 0.99 -3.59 8.67
CA GLY A 57 -0.27 -3.84 7.99
C GLY A 57 -1.33 -4.35 8.96
N SER A 58 -2.56 -3.89 8.79
CA SER A 58 -3.70 -4.28 9.62
C SER A 58 -4.95 -4.53 8.78
N ILE A 59 -6.04 -4.89 9.44
CA ILE A 59 -7.38 -5.00 8.87
C ILE A 59 -8.22 -3.86 9.45
N LYS A 60 -8.87 -3.08 8.58
CA LYS A 60 -9.76 -2.00 8.97
C LYS A 60 -11.18 -2.28 8.48
N ASN A 61 -12.17 -2.01 9.32
CA ASN A 61 -13.56 -1.97 8.91
C ASN A 61 -13.84 -0.66 8.17
N PHE A 62 -14.43 -0.76 6.98
CA PHE A 62 -14.82 0.40 6.19
C PHE A 62 -16.34 0.52 6.16
N ASP A 63 -16.85 1.60 6.77
CA ASP A 63 -18.28 1.84 6.87
C ASP A 63 -18.96 2.07 5.51
N TRP A 64 -18.20 2.49 4.49
CA TRP A 64 -18.69 2.75 3.13
C TRP A 64 -18.69 1.50 2.22
N MET A 65 -18.17 0.36 2.70
CA MET A 65 -18.15 -0.90 1.95
C MET A 65 -19.44 -1.71 2.21
N ASN A 66 -20.58 -1.01 2.29
CA ASN A 66 -21.82 -1.50 2.88
C ASN A 66 -22.95 -1.72 1.86
N ASP A 67 -22.93 -2.89 1.22
CA ASP A 67 -24.14 -3.64 0.82
C ASP A 67 -24.70 -4.46 2.02
N GLY A 68 -24.61 -3.92 3.24
CA GLY A 68 -25.15 -4.54 4.46
C GLY A 68 -24.33 -5.68 5.08
N LYS A 69 -23.08 -5.91 4.64
CA LYS A 69 -22.20 -6.98 5.21
C LYS A 69 -20.95 -6.51 5.95
N GLY A 70 -20.67 -5.20 6.03
CA GLY A 70 -19.47 -4.67 6.69
C GLY A 70 -18.19 -5.15 6.00
N GLY A 71 -17.63 -4.36 5.10
CA GLY A 71 -16.42 -4.75 4.41
C GLY A 71 -15.16 -4.53 5.26
N THR A 72 -14.42 -5.61 5.52
CA THR A 72 -13.06 -5.54 6.06
C THR A 72 -12.06 -5.37 4.91
N GLY A 73 -11.14 -4.40 5.04
CA GLY A 73 -10.07 -4.19 4.07
C GLY A 73 -8.70 -4.29 4.72
N ARG A 74 -7.74 -4.88 4.00
CA ARG A 74 -6.34 -4.90 4.43
C ARG A 74 -5.71 -3.55 4.13
N ILE A 75 -5.03 -2.98 5.11
CA ILE A 75 -4.41 -1.66 5.02
C ILE A 75 -2.93 -1.72 5.40
N TRP A 76 -2.19 -0.73 4.93
CA TRP A 76 -0.92 -0.28 5.50
C TRP A 76 -1.23 0.86 6.47
N LEU A 77 -0.69 0.76 7.69
CA LEU A 77 -0.91 1.72 8.78
C LEU A 77 0.03 2.91 8.66
N ASP A 78 -0.41 4.03 9.24
CA ASP A 78 0.36 5.25 9.46
C ASP A 78 1.05 5.83 8.22
N ILE A 79 0.46 5.57 7.05
CA ILE A 79 0.90 6.10 5.77
C ILE A 79 -0.24 6.73 4.98
N LYS A 80 0.09 7.74 4.18
CA LYS A 80 -0.80 8.30 3.15
C LYS A 80 0.00 8.63 1.88
N TRP A 81 -0.74 8.93 0.81
CA TRP A 81 -0.14 9.46 -0.41
C TRP A 81 0.33 10.90 -0.17
N LYS A 82 1.51 11.25 -0.68
CA LYS A 82 1.96 12.64 -0.82
C LYS A 82 1.02 13.39 -1.77
N GLU A 83 0.75 14.64 -1.43
CA GLU A 83 0.05 15.61 -2.29
C GLU A 83 0.98 16.14 -3.39
#